data_AF-A0A7J7KVK6-F1
#
_entry.id   AF-A0A7J7KVK6-F1
#
_cell.length_a   1.000
_cell.length_b   1.000
_cell.length_c   1.000
_cell.angle_alpha   90.00
_cell.angle_beta   90.00
_cell.angle_gamma   90.00
#
_symmetry.space_group_name_H-M   'P 1'
#
loop_
_entity.id
_entity.type
_entity.pdbx_description
1 polymer ?
#
loop_
_entity_poly.entity_id
_entity_poly.type
_entity_poly.pdbx_seq_one_letter_code
_entity_poly.pdbx_strand_id
1 'polypeptide(L)'
;MPVQKQTRAGQRTRFKAFVVIGDNNGHLGLGVKCSKEVATAIRGSIILAKLSVIPVRRRVPKKVLQFAGIEDVFISSRGSTKTLGNFFKATFDCLHKTYGFLTLDFWWETRFNKSPFQEWTDILKAPTTKTALVIEPVEKQEA
;
A
#
# COMPACT_ATOMS: atom_id res chain seq x y z
N MET A 1 7.38 7.53 -16.74
CA MET A 1 7.88 8.73 -17.47
C MET A 1 9.40 8.76 -17.44
N PRO A 2 10.08 9.20 -18.50
CA PRO A 2 11.46 9.68 -18.39
C PRO A 2 11.49 10.97 -17.55
N VAL A 3 12.57 11.20 -16.82
CA VAL A 3 12.85 12.42 -16.06
C VAL A 3 14.32 12.77 -16.30
N GLN A 4 14.60 13.99 -16.74
CA GLN A 4 15.95 14.44 -17.08
C GLN A 4 16.46 15.49 -16.09
N LYS A 5 17.77 15.58 -15.89
CA LYS A 5 18.45 16.69 -15.21
C LYS A 5 19.67 17.10 -16.02
N GLN A 6 19.76 18.38 -16.35
CA GLN A 6 20.92 18.94 -17.04
C GLN A 6 22.16 18.89 -16.14
N THR A 7 23.31 18.61 -16.75
CA THR A 7 24.63 18.61 -16.10
C THR A 7 25.66 19.31 -16.98
N ARG A 8 26.88 19.53 -16.49
CA ARG A 8 27.99 20.09 -17.29
C ARG A 8 28.36 19.20 -18.50
N ALA A 9 28.08 17.89 -18.43
CA ALA A 9 28.27 16.92 -19.50
C ALA A 9 26.95 16.56 -20.23
N GLY A 10 26.00 17.51 -20.30
CA GLY A 10 24.71 17.33 -20.95
C GLY A 10 23.64 16.67 -20.07
N GLN A 11 22.56 16.20 -20.72
CA GLN A 11 21.34 15.74 -20.04
C GLN A 11 21.50 14.34 -19.45
N ARG A 12 21.34 14.21 -18.12
CA ARG A 12 21.30 12.92 -17.43
C ARG A 12 19.86 12.45 -17.23
N THR A 13 19.48 11.40 -17.95
CA THR A 13 18.14 10.81 -17.90
C THR A 13 18.00 9.76 -16.79
N ARG A 14 16.76 9.53 -16.34
CA ARG A 14 16.31 8.44 -15.46
C ARG A 14 14.87 8.07 -15.77
N PHE A 15 14.43 6.88 -15.41
CA PHE A 15 13.04 6.46 -15.52
C PHE A 15 12.33 6.50 -14.17
N LYS A 16 11.20 7.21 -14.12
CA LYS A 16 10.27 7.24 -12.98
C LYS A 16 9.10 6.30 -13.26
N ALA A 17 9.01 5.24 -12.48
CA ALA A 17 7.92 4.27 -12.50
C ALA A 17 6.91 4.56 -11.39
N PHE A 18 5.63 4.59 -11.74
CA PHE A 18 4.51 4.59 -10.82
C PHE A 18 3.89 3.20 -10.88
N VAL A 19 3.65 2.58 -9.73
CA VAL A 19 3.04 1.25 -9.62
C VAL A 19 1.95 1.34 -8.56
N VAL A 20 0.82 0.70 -8.86
CA VAL A 20 -0.28 0.46 -7.93
C VAL A 20 -0.38 -1.05 -7.73
N ILE A 21 -0.62 -1.49 -6.49
CA ILE A 21 -0.87 -2.88 -6.11
C ILE A 21 -2.19 -2.90 -5.35
N GLY A 22 -2.99 -3.94 -5.54
CA GLY A 22 -4.14 -4.22 -4.69
C GLY A 22 -4.65 -5.63 -4.89
N ASP A 23 -5.48 -6.10 -3.97
CA ASP A 23 -6.07 -7.44 -3.95
C ASP A 23 -7.51 -7.49 -4.47
N ASN A 24 -8.04 -6.34 -4.91
CA ASN A 24 -9.45 -6.11 -5.24
C ASN A 24 -10.42 -6.31 -4.05
N ASN A 25 -9.90 -6.45 -2.82
CA ASN A 25 -10.64 -6.74 -1.59
C ASN A 25 -10.38 -5.70 -0.48
N GLY A 26 -10.24 -4.43 -0.88
CA GLY A 26 -10.05 -3.32 0.04
C GLY A 26 -8.60 -2.98 0.37
N HIS A 27 -7.59 -3.68 -0.15
CA HIS A 27 -6.19 -3.28 0.08
C HIS A 27 -5.59 -2.61 -1.16
N LEU A 28 -4.98 -1.42 -0.96
CA LEU A 28 -4.36 -0.65 -2.03
C LEU A 28 -2.99 -0.10 -1.59
N GLY A 29 -1.95 -0.34 -2.38
CA GLY A 29 -0.61 0.20 -2.18
C GLY A 29 -0.11 1.01 -3.37
N LEU A 30 0.62 2.10 -3.12
CA LEU A 30 1.13 3.01 -4.16
C LEU A 30 2.64 3.21 -4.03
N GLY A 31 3.37 2.86 -5.09
CA GLY A 31 4.83 2.90 -5.14
C GLY A 31 5.36 3.79 -6.26
N VAL A 32 6.32 4.66 -5.93
CA VAL A 32 6.96 5.58 -6.89
C VAL A 32 8.47 5.56 -6.70
N LYS A 33 9.21 5.17 -7.74
CA LYS A 33 10.67 5.10 -7.73
C LYS A 33 11.27 5.65 -9.02
N CYS A 34 12.48 6.20 -8.90
CA CYS A 34 13.29 6.67 -10.02
C CYS A 34 14.61 5.87 -10.07
N SER A 35 14.91 5.21 -11.18
CA SER A 35 16.17 4.46 -11.40
C SER A 35 16.83 4.82 -12.73
N LYS A 36 18.06 4.35 -12.98
CA LYS A 36 18.72 4.49 -14.29
C LYS A 36 17.98 3.69 -15.37
N GLU A 37 17.50 2.49 -15.04
CA GLU A 37 16.80 1.60 -15.97
C GLU A 37 15.31 1.50 -15.62
N VAL A 38 14.51 1.05 -16.59
CA VAL A 38 13.07 0.81 -16.41
C VAL A 38 12.81 -0.37 -15.47
N ALA A 39 13.50 -1.51 -15.65
CA ALA A 39 13.25 -2.73 -14.87
C ALA A 39 13.55 -2.54 -13.37
N THR A 40 14.66 -1.88 -13.02
CA THR A 40 15.01 -1.56 -11.62
C THR A 40 14.13 -0.46 -11.02
N ALA A 41 13.55 0.44 -11.83
CA ALA A 41 12.50 1.35 -11.37
C ALA A 41 11.22 0.58 -11.02
N ILE A 42 10.73 -0.30 -11.90
CA ILE A 42 9.49 -1.07 -11.69
C ILE A 42 9.62 -2.01 -10.48
N ARG A 43 10.66 -2.85 -10.42
CA ARG A 43 10.87 -3.79 -9.30
C ARG A 43 10.92 -3.08 -7.94
N GLY A 44 11.62 -1.95 -7.88
CA GLY A 44 11.68 -1.16 -6.65
C GLY A 44 10.41 -0.36 -6.34
N SER A 45 9.62 0.05 -7.34
CA SER A 45 8.28 0.61 -7.11
C SER A 45 7.30 -0.44 -6.60
N ILE A 46 7.40 -1.71 -7.05
CA ILE A 46 6.59 -2.82 -6.51
C ILE A 46 6.88 -3.03 -5.02
N ILE A 47 8.16 -3.03 -4.61
CA ILE A 47 8.54 -3.16 -3.19
C ILE A 47 7.98 -1.99 -2.37
N LEU A 48 8.13 -0.75 -2.86
CA LEU A 48 7.57 0.43 -2.18
C LEU A 48 6.03 0.39 -2.10
N ALA A 49 5.35 -0.10 -3.13
CA ALA A 49 3.90 -0.27 -3.12
C ALA A 49 3.43 -1.34 -2.12
N LYS A 50 4.20 -2.42 -1.91
CA LYS A 50 3.90 -3.43 -0.89
C LYS A 50 4.10 -2.90 0.55
N LEU A 51 5.03 -1.97 0.75
CA LEU A 51 5.25 -1.32 2.05
C LEU A 51 4.25 -0.19 2.35
N SER A 52 3.54 0.32 1.34
CA SER A 52 2.56 1.40 1.46
C SER A 52 1.10 0.92 1.29
N VAL A 53 0.81 -0.35 1.60
CA VAL A 53 -0.56 -0.88 1.53
C VAL A 53 -1.44 -0.25 2.62
N ILE A 54 -2.61 0.21 2.19
CA ILE A 54 -3.63 0.90 2.99
C ILE A 54 -4.97 0.18 2.82
N PRO A 55 -5.77 -0.01 3.90
CA PRO A 55 -7.14 -0.50 3.80
C PRO A 55 -8.09 0.60 3.28
N VAL A 56 -9.09 0.20 2.49
CA VAL A 56 -10.04 1.08 1.79
C VAL A 56 -11.48 0.59 1.98
N ARG A 57 -12.37 1.47 2.44
CA ARG A 57 -13.77 1.15 2.79
C ARG A 57 -14.71 1.27 1.57
N ARG A 58 -15.59 0.28 1.32
CA ARG A 58 -15.91 -0.10 -0.09
C ARG A 58 -17.26 -0.83 -0.36
N ARG A 59 -17.83 -0.63 -1.57
CA ARG A 59 -18.75 -1.51 -2.38
C ARG A 59 -18.11 -1.76 -3.79
N VAL A 60 -18.49 -2.76 -4.62
CA VAL A 60 -17.61 -3.65 -5.46
C VAL A 60 -16.53 -3.06 -6.48
N PRO A 61 -16.55 -2.97 -7.86
CA PRO A 61 -15.31 -2.75 -8.68
C PRO A 61 -15.26 -1.76 -9.92
N LYS A 62 -14.29 -0.80 -10.04
CA LYS A 62 -13.88 -0.22 -11.39
C LYS A 62 -12.44 0.36 -11.59
N LYS A 63 -11.68 -0.20 -12.55
CA LYS A 63 -10.28 0.06 -13.01
C LYS A 63 -9.15 0.51 -12.06
N VAL A 64 -9.10 1.74 -11.54
CA VAL A 64 -8.07 2.13 -10.53
C VAL A 64 -8.62 1.91 -9.12
N LEU A 65 -9.89 2.27 -8.93
CA LEU A 65 -10.63 1.85 -7.75
C LEU A 65 -10.64 0.33 -7.69
N GLN A 66 -10.77 -0.40 -8.83
CA GLN A 66 -10.78 -1.88 -8.91
C GLN A 66 -9.68 -2.59 -8.12
N PHE A 67 -8.46 -2.04 -8.04
CA PHE A 67 -7.40 -2.63 -7.21
C PHE A 67 -7.68 -2.52 -5.70
N ALA A 68 -8.30 -1.43 -5.26
CA ALA A 68 -8.90 -1.29 -3.92
C ALA A 68 -10.33 -1.89 -3.85
N GLY A 69 -10.87 -2.36 -4.97
CA GLY A 69 -12.30 -2.46 -5.22
C GLY A 69 -12.96 -1.23 -5.84
N ILE A 70 -13.44 -0.30 -5.01
CA ILE A 70 -14.63 0.56 -5.22
C ILE A 70 -15.33 0.61 -6.62
N GLU A 71 -16.63 0.32 -6.61
CA GLU A 71 -17.60 0.22 -7.72
C GLU A 71 -18.03 1.55 -8.35
N ASP A 72 -19.10 2.13 -7.80
CA ASP A 72 -19.75 3.32 -8.27
C ASP A 72 -19.42 4.47 -7.33
N VAL A 73 -18.41 5.26 -7.73
CA VAL A 73 -18.02 6.51 -7.08
C VAL A 73 -18.12 7.63 -8.10
N PHE A 74 -18.86 8.67 -7.75
CA PHE A 74 -18.82 9.95 -8.46
C PHE A 74 -17.46 10.62 -8.20
N ILE A 75 -16.56 10.52 -9.17
CA ILE A 75 -15.23 11.16 -9.11
C ILE A 75 -15.36 12.60 -9.60
N SER A 76 -15.07 13.56 -8.72
CA SER A 76 -14.78 14.95 -9.09
C SER A 76 -13.31 15.26 -8.83
N SER A 77 -12.65 15.92 -9.78
CA SER A 77 -11.25 16.34 -9.63
C SER A 77 -11.05 17.73 -10.18
N ARG A 78 -10.41 18.60 -9.38
CA ARG A 78 -10.12 20.00 -9.71
C ARG A 78 -8.62 20.26 -9.56
N GLY A 79 -8.09 21.24 -10.30
CA GLY A 79 -6.66 21.51 -10.40
C GLY A 79 -5.98 20.79 -11.58
N SER A 80 -4.64 20.68 -11.54
CA SER A 80 -3.82 20.21 -12.68
C SER A 80 -3.79 18.68 -12.82
N THR A 81 -4.94 18.09 -13.16
CA THR A 81 -5.14 16.63 -13.35
C THR A 81 -4.24 16.02 -14.43
N LYS A 82 -3.77 16.81 -15.39
CA LYS A 82 -2.75 16.42 -16.40
C LYS A 82 -1.46 15.89 -15.77
N THR A 83 -1.17 16.24 -14.51
CA THR A 83 0.01 15.73 -13.77
C THR A 83 -0.29 14.38 -13.10
N LEU A 84 -0.18 13.29 -13.87
CA LEU A 84 -0.46 11.90 -13.45
C LEU A 84 0.05 11.58 -12.02
N GLY A 85 1.30 11.92 -11.71
CA GLY A 85 1.90 11.59 -10.42
C GLY A 85 1.32 12.32 -9.20
N ASN A 86 0.60 13.42 -9.41
CA ASN A 86 -0.12 14.14 -8.36
C ASN A 86 -1.58 13.66 -8.30
N PHE A 87 -2.21 13.45 -9.46
CA PHE A 87 -3.56 12.89 -9.56
C PHE A 87 -3.68 11.53 -8.85
N PHE A 88 -2.75 10.60 -9.12
CA PHE A 88 -2.70 9.29 -8.45
C PHE A 88 -2.40 9.38 -6.94
N LYS A 89 -1.70 10.42 -6.48
CA LYS A 89 -1.50 10.67 -5.05
C LYS A 89 -2.75 11.21 -4.38
N ALA A 90 -3.46 12.12 -5.03
CA ALA A 90 -4.69 12.72 -4.50
C ALA A 90 -5.83 11.68 -4.39
N THR A 91 -5.96 10.77 -5.36
CA THR A 91 -6.91 9.65 -5.25
C THR A 91 -6.53 8.68 -4.14
N PHE A 92 -5.24 8.31 -4.01
CA PHE A 92 -4.75 7.44 -2.94
C PHE A 92 -4.96 8.03 -1.53
N ASP A 93 -4.66 9.32 -1.34
CA ASP A 93 -4.88 10.05 -0.08
C ASP A 93 -6.37 10.25 0.26
N CYS A 94 -7.23 10.40 -0.76
CA CYS A 94 -8.68 10.36 -0.60
C CYS A 94 -9.17 8.98 -0.09
N LEU A 95 -8.65 7.88 -0.64
CA LEU A 95 -9.02 6.53 -0.20
C LEU A 95 -8.53 6.22 1.21
N HIS A 96 -7.31 6.63 1.58
CA HIS A 96 -6.79 6.51 2.95
C HIS A 96 -7.73 7.17 3.99
N LYS A 97 -8.28 8.34 3.65
CA LYS A 97 -9.21 9.08 4.51
C LYS A 97 -10.58 8.41 4.69
N THR A 98 -10.92 7.36 3.93
CA THR A 98 -12.18 6.61 4.12
C THR A 98 -12.26 5.89 5.48
N TYR A 99 -11.11 5.54 6.08
CA TYR A 99 -11.05 5.02 7.46
C TYR A 99 -10.98 6.12 8.53
N GLY A 100 -10.60 7.34 8.16
CA GLY A 100 -10.63 8.51 9.05
C GLY A 100 -12.00 9.18 9.18
N PHE A 101 -13.01 8.71 8.44
CA PHE A 101 -14.37 9.26 8.50
C PHE A 101 -15.24 8.47 9.48
N LEU A 102 -15.56 9.09 10.61
CA LEU A 102 -16.35 8.49 11.68
C LEU A 102 -17.84 8.43 11.31
N THR A 103 -18.34 7.23 11.05
CA THR A 103 -19.77 6.93 10.84
C THR A 103 -20.44 6.53 12.16
N LEU A 104 -21.77 6.64 12.24
CA LEU A 104 -22.56 6.33 13.44
C LEU A 104 -22.26 4.94 14.02
N ASP A 105 -22.04 3.96 13.14
CA ASP A 105 -21.64 2.57 13.45
C ASP A 105 -20.32 2.45 14.27
N PHE A 106 -19.57 3.54 14.45
CA PHE A 106 -18.27 3.62 15.13
C PHE A 106 -18.27 4.61 16.30
N TRP A 107 -19.44 5.10 16.73
CA TRP A 107 -19.57 5.99 17.90
C TRP A 107 -19.56 5.25 19.24
N TRP A 108 -19.58 3.91 19.23
CA TRP A 108 -19.42 3.10 20.45
C TRP A 108 -17.95 3.04 20.87
N GLU A 109 -17.70 3.08 22.18
CA GLU A 109 -16.35 3.11 22.74
C GLU A 109 -15.58 1.83 22.43
N THR A 110 -14.46 1.96 21.70
CA THR A 110 -13.61 0.83 21.35
C THR A 110 -12.87 0.32 22.59
N ARG A 111 -13.12 -0.93 22.99
CA ARG A 111 -12.37 -1.58 24.06
C ARG A 111 -10.95 -1.88 23.58
N PHE A 112 -9.96 -1.24 24.20
CA PHE A 112 -8.55 -1.46 23.88
C PHE A 112 -8.08 -2.81 24.45
N ASN A 113 -7.83 -3.77 23.56
CA ASN A 113 -7.07 -4.98 23.90
C ASN A 113 -5.58 -4.64 24.08
N LYS A 114 -4.80 -5.56 24.67
CA LYS A 114 -3.34 -5.42 24.75
C LYS A 114 -2.74 -5.36 23.34
N SER A 115 -1.60 -4.70 23.20
CA SER A 115 -0.91 -4.69 21.90
C SER A 115 -0.27 -6.06 21.62
N PRO A 116 -0.25 -6.56 20.37
CA PRO A 116 0.43 -7.82 20.05
C PRO A 116 1.91 -7.84 20.43
N PHE A 117 2.59 -6.68 20.38
CA PHE A 117 3.98 -6.54 20.85
C PHE A 117 4.13 -6.82 22.35
N GLN A 118 3.11 -6.53 23.15
CA GLN A 118 3.07 -6.80 24.59
C GLN A 118 2.67 -8.25 24.88
N GLU A 119 1.70 -8.81 24.15
CA GLU A 119 1.25 -10.20 24.32
C GLU A 119 2.33 -11.21 23.92
N TRP A 120 3.07 -10.93 22.84
CA TRP A 120 4.10 -11.83 22.29
C TRP A 120 5.53 -11.40 22.65
N THR A 121 5.69 -10.58 23.70
CA THR A 121 6.99 -10.02 24.15
C THR A 121 8.07 -11.10 24.26
N ASP A 122 7.76 -12.24 24.87
CA ASP A 122 8.73 -13.29 25.19
C ASP A 122 9.25 -14.01 23.94
N ILE A 123 8.42 -14.15 22.90
CA ILE A 123 8.84 -14.69 21.59
C ILE A 123 9.69 -13.65 20.85
N LEU A 124 9.27 -12.38 20.84
CA LEU A 124 9.96 -11.29 20.14
C LEU A 124 11.32 -10.94 20.76
N LYS A 125 11.55 -11.30 22.03
CA LYS A 125 12.81 -11.12 22.76
C LYS A 125 13.86 -12.18 22.45
N ALA A 126 13.49 -13.29 21.80
CA ALA A 126 14.41 -14.36 21.45
C ALA A 126 15.43 -13.91 20.37
N PRO A 127 16.75 -14.17 20.55
CA PRO A 127 17.76 -13.76 19.58
C PRO A 127 17.57 -14.53 18.26
N THR A 128 17.45 -13.80 17.14
CA THR A 128 17.12 -14.36 15.81
C THR A 128 18.31 -15.06 15.12
N THR A 129 19.11 -15.81 15.88
CA THR A 129 20.26 -16.60 15.40
C THR A 129 19.84 -17.88 14.69
N LYS A 130 19.22 -17.70 13.51
CA LYS A 130 19.06 -18.65 12.38
C LYS A 130 18.39 -20.01 12.59
N THR A 131 18.05 -20.44 13.81
CA THR A 131 17.69 -21.85 14.06
C THR A 131 16.43 -22.01 14.93
N ALA A 132 15.26 -21.74 14.36
CA ALA A 132 13.95 -22.14 14.89
C ALA A 132 12.90 -22.18 13.75
N LEU A 133 11.79 -22.88 13.97
CA LEU A 133 10.72 -23.20 12.99
C LEU A 133 11.05 -24.30 11.96
N VAL A 134 11.48 -25.46 12.46
CA VAL A 134 10.75 -26.68 12.08
C VAL A 134 9.35 -26.51 12.67
N ILE A 135 8.33 -26.52 11.81
CA ILE A 135 6.94 -26.50 12.25
C ILE A 135 6.49 -27.95 12.36
N GLU A 136 6.47 -28.48 13.58
CA GLU A 136 5.80 -29.75 13.85
C GLU A 136 4.31 -29.60 13.49
N PRO A 137 3.74 -30.47 12.64
CA PRO A 137 2.35 -30.37 12.24
C PRO A 137 1.46 -30.78 13.41
N VAL A 138 0.72 -29.82 13.97
CA VAL A 138 -0.27 -30.10 15.03
C VAL A 138 -1.25 -31.17 14.53
N GLU A 139 -1.32 -32.28 15.25
CA GLU A 139 -2.14 -33.43 14.89
C GLU A 139 -3.62 -33.06 14.80
N LYS A 140 -4.33 -33.71 13.88
CA LYS A 140 -5.80 -33.69 13.92
C LYS A 140 -6.26 -34.41 15.19
N GLN A 141 -7.15 -33.79 15.96
CA GLN A 141 -7.99 -34.53 16.89
C GLN A 141 -9.38 -34.68 16.28
N GLU A 142 -9.79 -35.92 16.08
CA GLU A 142 -11.10 -36.33 15.59
C GLU A 142 -11.91 -36.87 16.78
N ALA A 143 -12.97 -36.15 17.18
CA ALA A 143 -14.08 -36.62 18.03
C ALA A 143 -15.24 -35.61 17.96
#